data_AF-B1G4F5-F1
#
_entry.id   AF-B1G4F5-F1
#
_cell.length_a   1.000
_cell.length_b   1.000
_cell.length_c   1.000
_cell.angle_alpha   90.00
_cell.angle_beta   90.00
_cell.angle_gamma   90.00
#
_symmetry.space_group_name_H-M   'P 1'
#
loop_
_entity.id
_entity.type
_entity.pdbx_description
1 polymer ?
#
loop_
_entity_poly.entity_id
_entity_poly.type
_entity_poly.pdbx_seq_one_letter_code
_entity_poly.pdbx_strand_id
1 'polypeptide(L)'
;MSSALPIATNLYYDNHFQRPGVKLLPNEFYTTHDDMVLVTVLGSCVAACIQDRTAGIGGMNHFMLPDDGAEVGQAASDSMRYGAYAMEVLINELIKAGGRRERFEAKVFGGGAVLAGMTTINIGDRNSEFVRRYLALEKIRIVAEDLQGSHPRKVAFMPRTGQVMVKKLRLQQDPSVAEREQTLMRQTAEARAERLAAARKRVELFATPAAARPRVELFGASGGAKPKVELFGAAGGANGPSNSAGAAKPRIELFGSTPRPTNSTNARTVEEA
;
A
#
# COMPACT_ATOMS: atom_id res chain seq x y z
N MET A 1 8.50 -19.87 -15.34
CA MET A 1 9.37 -18.81 -14.80
C MET A 1 8.85 -18.50 -13.41
N SER A 2 9.63 -18.78 -12.36
CA SER A 2 9.21 -18.48 -10.98
C SER A 2 9.29 -16.97 -10.77
N SER A 3 8.19 -16.27 -11.05
CA SER A 3 8.03 -14.88 -10.65
C SER A 3 7.97 -14.88 -9.12
N ALA A 4 8.96 -14.27 -8.46
CA ALA A 4 8.90 -14.05 -7.02
C ALA A 4 7.60 -13.30 -6.67
N LEU A 5 6.87 -13.79 -5.67
CA LEU A 5 5.64 -13.15 -5.20
C LEU A 5 5.97 -11.70 -4.74
N PRO A 6 5.12 -10.71 -5.03
CA PRO A 6 5.40 -9.31 -4.70
C PRO A 6 5.09 -9.03 -3.21
N ILE A 7 5.92 -9.60 -2.34
CA ILE A 7 5.86 -9.42 -0.89
C ILE A 7 6.51 -8.09 -0.53
N ALA A 8 5.84 -7.29 0.31
CA ALA A 8 6.39 -6.02 0.77
C ALA A 8 7.68 -6.22 1.60
N THR A 9 8.72 -5.46 1.28
CA THR A 9 10.05 -5.57 1.93
C THR A 9 10.41 -4.36 2.79
N ASN A 10 9.59 -3.31 2.78
CA ASN A 10 9.82 -2.06 3.51
C ASN A 10 9.50 -2.22 5.01
N LEU A 11 10.32 -2.98 5.71
CA LEU A 11 10.25 -3.20 7.16
C LEU A 11 10.90 -2.03 7.92
N TYR A 12 10.27 -1.62 9.01
CA TYR A 12 10.75 -0.53 9.86
C TYR A 12 10.23 -0.72 11.30
N TYR A 13 10.69 0.11 12.23
CA TYR A 13 10.10 0.21 13.56
C TYR A 13 9.14 1.40 13.61
N ASP A 14 7.87 1.17 13.93
CA ASP A 14 6.88 2.24 14.01
C ASP A 14 6.85 2.84 15.43
N ASN A 15 7.37 4.07 15.56
CA ASN A 15 7.42 4.79 16.83
C ASN A 15 6.04 5.19 17.37
N HIS A 16 5.00 5.26 16.54
CA HIS A 16 3.66 5.58 17.01
C HIS A 16 3.00 4.36 17.67
N PHE A 17 3.17 3.19 17.05
CA PHE A 17 2.60 1.93 17.52
C PHE A 17 3.52 1.12 18.44
N GLN A 18 4.78 1.59 18.60
CA GLN A 18 5.84 0.97 19.41
C GLN A 18 6.03 -0.52 19.08
N ARG A 19 6.01 -0.85 17.78
CA ARG A 19 6.14 -2.22 17.27
C ARG A 19 6.78 -2.25 15.88
N PRO A 20 7.30 -3.39 15.41
CA PRO A 20 7.72 -3.55 14.03
C PRO A 20 6.57 -3.20 13.07
N GLY A 21 6.90 -2.67 11.92
CA GLY A 21 5.93 -2.31 10.90
C GLY A 21 6.44 -2.61 9.50
N VAL A 22 5.50 -2.78 8.58
CA VAL A 22 5.78 -2.93 7.15
C VAL A 22 4.96 -1.91 6.37
N LYS A 23 5.59 -1.27 5.39
CA LYS A 23 4.91 -0.32 4.51
C LYS A 23 4.62 -0.99 3.17
N LEU A 24 3.35 -1.15 2.85
CA LEU A 24 2.91 -1.73 1.59
C LEU A 24 2.80 -0.65 0.52
N LEU A 25 3.51 -0.85 -0.58
CA LEU A 25 3.37 -0.07 -1.80
C LEU A 25 2.28 -0.67 -2.69
N PRO A 26 1.82 0.06 -3.73
CA PRO A 26 0.88 -0.51 -4.70
C PRO A 26 1.45 -1.78 -5.33
N ASN A 27 0.59 -2.77 -5.56
CA ASN A 27 0.94 -4.08 -6.10
C ASN A 27 1.78 -4.94 -5.16
N GLU A 28 1.73 -4.69 -3.87
CA GLU A 28 2.35 -5.54 -2.85
C GLU A 28 1.29 -6.13 -1.92
N PHE A 29 1.67 -7.24 -1.28
CA PHE A 29 0.94 -7.80 -0.15
C PHE A 29 1.92 -8.19 0.96
N TYR A 30 1.38 -8.43 2.15
CA TYR A 30 2.16 -8.94 3.27
C TYR A 30 1.28 -9.80 4.17
N THR A 31 1.80 -10.95 4.61
CA THR A 31 1.17 -11.85 5.59
C THR A 31 2.12 -12.06 6.76
N THR A 32 1.58 -12.18 7.97
CA THR A 32 2.40 -12.33 9.17
C THR A 32 1.64 -12.98 10.32
N HIS A 33 2.40 -13.62 11.21
CA HIS A 33 1.98 -14.11 12.52
C HIS A 33 2.48 -13.22 13.67
N ASP A 34 3.34 -12.25 13.36
CA ASP A 34 4.01 -11.40 14.34
C ASP A 34 3.10 -10.26 14.84
N ASP A 35 3.40 -9.75 16.03
CA ASP A 35 2.76 -8.54 16.55
C ASP A 35 3.38 -7.29 15.91
N MET A 36 2.90 -6.97 14.70
CA MET A 36 3.39 -5.84 13.91
C MET A 36 2.25 -5.04 13.27
N VAL A 37 2.61 -3.89 12.68
CA VAL A 37 1.66 -3.00 11.99
C VAL A 37 1.90 -2.97 10.48
N LEU A 38 0.85 -3.23 9.71
CA LEU A 38 0.85 -3.17 8.25
C LEU A 38 0.27 -1.82 7.85
N VAL A 39 1.05 -1.01 7.12
CA VAL A 39 0.69 0.38 6.80
C VAL A 39 0.66 0.61 5.31
N THR A 40 -0.39 1.28 4.83
CA THR A 40 -0.50 1.72 3.42
C THR A 40 -1.19 3.09 3.33
N VAL A 41 -1.03 3.74 2.18
CA VAL A 41 -1.75 4.98 1.82
C VAL A 41 -2.55 4.70 0.56
N LEU A 42 -3.84 5.01 0.62
CA LEU A 42 -4.82 4.66 -0.40
C LEU A 42 -5.48 5.91 -0.97
N GLY A 43 -5.56 5.96 -2.31
CA GLY A 43 -6.42 6.84 -3.08
C GLY A 43 -7.59 6.05 -3.66
N SER A 44 -7.65 5.94 -5.00
CA SER A 44 -8.63 5.12 -5.72
C SER A 44 -8.37 3.61 -5.60
N CYS A 45 -7.15 3.20 -5.28
CA CYS A 45 -6.78 1.84 -4.91
C CYS A 45 -7.49 1.38 -3.63
N VAL A 46 -7.55 0.06 -3.44
CA VAL A 46 -8.18 -0.58 -2.27
C VAL A 46 -7.20 -1.55 -1.61
N ALA A 47 -7.26 -1.61 -0.28
CA ALA A 47 -6.59 -2.60 0.52
C ALA A 47 -7.63 -3.47 1.24
N ALA A 48 -7.47 -4.79 1.12
CA ALA A 48 -8.15 -5.75 1.97
C ALA A 48 -7.22 -6.21 3.09
N CYS A 49 -7.69 -6.07 4.32
CA CYS A 49 -7.07 -6.61 5.52
C CYS A 49 -7.82 -7.88 5.91
N ILE A 50 -7.19 -9.05 5.81
CA ILE A 50 -7.81 -10.33 6.14
C ILE A 50 -7.08 -10.93 7.35
N GLN A 51 -7.84 -11.52 8.27
CA GLN A 51 -7.29 -12.16 9.47
C GLN A 51 -8.05 -13.42 9.85
N ASP A 52 -7.35 -14.35 10.49
CA ASP A 52 -7.90 -15.39 11.34
C ASP A 52 -7.45 -15.09 12.79
N ARG A 53 -8.37 -14.57 13.61
CA ARG A 53 -8.09 -14.23 15.02
C ARG A 53 -7.70 -15.44 15.86
N THR A 54 -8.19 -16.62 15.50
CA THR A 54 -7.95 -17.84 16.29
C THR A 54 -6.53 -18.34 16.04
N ALA A 55 -6.09 -18.32 14.78
CA ALA A 55 -4.73 -18.68 14.40
C ALA A 55 -3.71 -17.57 14.68
N GLY A 56 -4.15 -16.33 14.94
CA GLY A 56 -3.26 -15.19 15.20
C GLY A 56 -2.54 -14.70 13.94
N ILE A 57 -3.09 -15.01 12.76
CA ILE A 57 -2.50 -14.66 11.46
C ILE A 57 -3.36 -13.60 10.77
N GLY A 58 -2.71 -12.71 10.05
CA GLY A 58 -3.41 -11.90 9.06
C GLY A 58 -2.45 -11.25 8.08
N GLY A 59 -3.04 -10.51 7.16
CA GLY A 59 -2.31 -9.88 6.08
C GLY A 59 -3.11 -8.78 5.42
N MET A 60 -2.42 -8.02 4.59
CA MET A 60 -2.98 -6.89 3.85
C MET A 60 -2.44 -6.93 2.43
N ASN A 61 -3.28 -6.57 1.46
CA ASN A 61 -2.85 -6.29 0.09
C ASN A 61 -3.07 -4.82 -0.27
N HIS A 62 -2.56 -4.42 -1.43
CA HIS A 62 -2.79 -3.10 -2.01
C HIS A 62 -2.93 -3.23 -3.53
N PHE A 63 -4.16 -3.39 -4.02
CA PHE A 63 -4.44 -3.50 -5.45
C PHE A 63 -4.95 -2.18 -6.05
N MET A 64 -4.67 -1.96 -7.33
CA MET A 64 -4.96 -0.69 -8.00
C MET A 64 -6.21 -0.72 -8.89
N LEU A 65 -6.49 -1.86 -9.52
CA LEU A 65 -7.53 -1.98 -10.53
C LEU A 65 -8.49 -3.13 -10.23
N PRO A 66 -9.76 -3.01 -10.63
CA PRO A 66 -10.67 -4.14 -10.60
C PRO A 66 -10.22 -5.13 -11.69
N ASP A 67 -10.47 -6.41 -11.46
CA ASP A 67 -10.53 -7.37 -12.56
C ASP A 67 -12.00 -7.52 -12.94
N ASP A 68 -12.45 -6.77 -13.93
CA ASP A 68 -13.85 -6.73 -14.34
C ASP A 68 -14.16 -7.65 -15.53
N GLY A 69 -13.20 -8.46 -15.98
CA GLY A 69 -13.41 -9.40 -17.10
C GLY A 69 -13.93 -8.72 -18.38
N ALA A 70 -13.80 -7.40 -18.48
CA ALA A 70 -14.43 -6.60 -19.53
C ALA A 70 -13.79 -6.80 -20.92
N GLU A 71 -12.61 -7.43 -20.96
CA GLU A 71 -11.98 -7.90 -22.20
C GLU A 71 -12.15 -9.42 -22.28
N VAL A 72 -13.21 -9.86 -22.95
CA VAL A 72 -13.43 -11.26 -23.32
C VAL A 72 -12.22 -11.74 -24.14
N GLY A 73 -11.26 -12.39 -23.49
CA GLY A 73 -10.07 -12.95 -24.14
C GLY A 73 -8.73 -12.62 -23.49
N GLN A 74 -8.66 -11.70 -22.53
CA GLN A 74 -7.46 -11.53 -21.71
C GLN A 74 -7.61 -12.37 -20.44
N ALA A 75 -6.78 -13.40 -20.33
CA ALA A 75 -6.62 -14.18 -19.12
C ALA A 75 -6.48 -13.23 -17.92
N ALA A 76 -7.09 -13.60 -16.78
CA ALA A 76 -6.91 -12.92 -15.50
C ALA A 76 -5.45 -12.48 -15.40
N SER A 77 -5.21 -11.17 -15.33
CA SER A 77 -3.85 -10.67 -15.37
C SER A 77 -3.14 -11.17 -14.11
N ASP A 78 -2.08 -11.96 -14.28
CA ASP A 78 -1.24 -12.56 -13.22
C ASP A 78 -0.43 -11.51 -12.41
N SER A 79 -0.99 -10.31 -12.24
CA SER A 79 -0.35 -9.18 -11.62
C SER A 79 -1.13 -8.72 -10.39
N MET A 80 -0.38 -8.45 -9.31
CA MET A 80 -0.89 -7.84 -8.06
C MET A 80 -1.49 -6.43 -8.28
N ARG A 81 -1.40 -5.90 -9.50
CA ARG A 81 -2.16 -4.72 -9.95
C ARG A 81 -3.66 -4.92 -9.93
N TYR A 82 -4.12 -6.12 -10.25
CA TYR A 82 -5.53 -6.47 -10.39
C TYR A 82 -6.06 -7.11 -9.12
N GLY A 83 -7.27 -6.70 -8.73
CA GLY A 83 -7.88 -7.12 -7.47
C GLY A 83 -8.06 -8.63 -7.35
N ALA A 84 -8.42 -9.35 -8.43
CA ALA A 84 -8.68 -10.79 -8.35
C ALA A 84 -7.40 -11.56 -7.97
N TYR A 85 -6.31 -11.34 -8.71
CA TYR A 85 -5.02 -11.94 -8.40
C TYR A 85 -4.51 -11.52 -7.02
N ALA A 86 -4.65 -10.23 -6.65
CA ALA A 86 -4.18 -9.74 -5.36
C ALA A 86 -4.93 -10.32 -4.16
N MET A 87 -6.24 -10.57 -4.31
CA MET A 87 -7.05 -11.22 -3.28
C MET A 87 -6.74 -12.70 -3.20
N GLU A 88 -6.61 -13.38 -4.34
CA GLU A 88 -6.30 -14.80 -4.40
C GLU A 88 -4.95 -15.11 -3.74
N VAL A 89 -3.89 -14.36 -4.09
CA VAL A 89 -2.57 -14.52 -3.50
C VAL A 89 -2.62 -14.30 -1.99
N LEU A 90 -3.27 -13.23 -1.52
CA LEU A 90 -3.37 -12.95 -0.09
C LEU A 90 -4.07 -14.10 0.67
N ILE A 91 -5.22 -14.57 0.17
CA ILE A 91 -5.99 -15.65 0.80
C ILE A 91 -5.17 -16.95 0.82
N ASN A 92 -4.52 -17.30 -0.29
CA ASN A 92 -3.71 -18.51 -0.38
C ASN A 92 -2.50 -18.46 0.54
N GLU A 93 -1.81 -17.33 0.65
CA GLU A 93 -0.67 -17.19 1.57
C GLU A 93 -1.10 -17.22 3.04
N LEU A 94 -2.29 -16.69 3.38
CA LEU A 94 -2.85 -16.84 4.73
C LEU A 94 -3.19 -18.30 5.04
N ILE A 95 -3.72 -19.05 4.08
CA ILE A 95 -4.01 -20.48 4.25
C ILE A 95 -2.71 -21.27 4.43
N LYS A 96 -1.69 -21.02 3.60
CA LYS A 96 -0.37 -21.67 3.69
C LYS A 96 0.30 -21.43 5.04
N ALA A 97 0.13 -20.23 5.59
CA ALA A 97 0.67 -19.88 6.91
C ALA A 97 -0.23 -20.34 8.08
N GLY A 98 -1.26 -21.15 7.82
CA GLY A 98 -2.04 -21.88 8.83
C GLY A 98 -3.42 -21.29 9.13
N GLY A 99 -3.84 -20.25 8.42
CA GLY A 99 -5.18 -19.67 8.53
C GLY A 99 -6.27 -20.57 7.95
N ARG A 100 -7.47 -20.53 8.54
CA ARG A 100 -8.63 -21.29 8.02
C ARG A 100 -9.60 -20.36 7.30
N ARG A 101 -9.92 -20.68 6.04
CA ARG A 101 -10.78 -19.84 5.18
C ARG A 101 -12.12 -19.53 5.85
N GLU A 102 -12.74 -20.52 6.49
CA GLU A 102 -14.02 -20.38 7.18
C GLU A 102 -13.98 -19.44 8.41
N ARG A 103 -12.78 -19.08 8.89
CA ARG A 103 -12.56 -18.16 10.02
C ARG A 103 -12.11 -16.77 9.58
N PHE A 104 -11.91 -16.56 8.28
CA PHE A 104 -11.43 -15.28 7.78
C PHE A 104 -12.48 -14.18 7.98
N GLU A 105 -12.01 -13.07 8.55
CA GLU A 105 -12.74 -11.81 8.61
C GLU A 105 -11.97 -10.78 7.79
N ALA A 106 -12.68 -10.00 6.98
CA ALA A 106 -12.11 -8.95 6.15
C ALA A 106 -12.47 -7.56 6.64
N LYS A 107 -11.54 -6.62 6.47
CA LYS A 107 -11.76 -5.18 6.59
C LYS A 107 -11.21 -4.48 5.35
N VAL A 108 -12.00 -3.62 4.74
CA VAL A 108 -11.64 -3.04 3.43
C VAL A 108 -11.64 -1.52 3.46
N PHE A 109 -10.62 -0.93 2.86
CA PHE A 109 -10.40 0.51 2.89
C PHE A 109 -9.90 0.96 1.52
N GLY A 110 -10.19 2.19 1.09
CA GLY A 110 -9.72 2.69 -0.21
C GLY A 110 -10.83 3.18 -1.14
N GLY A 111 -10.58 3.21 -2.43
CA GLY A 111 -11.59 3.61 -3.41
C GLY A 111 -11.95 5.10 -3.42
N GLY A 112 -11.11 5.96 -2.86
CA GLY A 112 -11.36 7.40 -2.83
C GLY A 112 -11.14 8.08 -4.20
N ALA A 113 -11.98 9.06 -4.53
CA ALA A 113 -11.86 9.93 -5.69
C ALA A 113 -10.96 11.13 -5.36
N VAL A 114 -9.64 10.96 -5.54
CA VAL A 114 -8.61 11.91 -5.07
C VAL A 114 -8.27 13.01 -6.07
N LEU A 115 -8.40 12.76 -7.38
CA LEU A 115 -8.04 13.72 -8.43
C LEU A 115 -9.29 14.40 -9.00
N ALA A 116 -9.44 15.71 -8.74
CA ALA A 116 -10.43 16.56 -9.38
C ALA A 116 -10.10 16.67 -10.88
N GLY A 117 -10.91 16.05 -11.74
CA GLY A 117 -10.73 16.02 -13.20
C GLY A 117 -10.60 14.62 -13.81
N MET A 118 -10.34 13.59 -12.98
CA MET A 118 -10.42 12.16 -13.39
C MET A 118 -11.75 11.51 -13.02
N THR A 119 -12.77 12.31 -12.71
CA THR A 119 -14.12 11.87 -12.34
C THR A 119 -14.82 11.06 -13.43
N THR A 120 -14.36 11.13 -14.69
CA THR A 120 -14.86 10.31 -15.80
C THR A 120 -14.43 8.85 -15.75
N ILE A 121 -13.35 8.50 -15.03
CA ILE A 121 -12.96 7.10 -14.80
C ILE A 121 -13.14 6.80 -13.32
N ASN A 122 -14.32 6.28 -12.97
CA ASN A 122 -14.71 5.98 -11.61
C ASN A 122 -14.03 4.70 -11.07
N ILE A 123 -12.69 4.69 -11.06
CA ILE A 123 -11.86 3.54 -10.67
C ILE A 123 -12.11 3.19 -9.20
N GLY A 124 -12.26 4.21 -8.34
CA GLY A 124 -12.48 4.02 -6.91
C GLY A 124 -13.79 3.29 -6.61
N ASP A 125 -14.88 3.65 -7.29
CA ASP A 125 -16.15 2.95 -7.12
C ASP A 125 -16.10 1.54 -7.69
N ARG A 126 -15.47 1.34 -8.86
CA ARG A 126 -15.28 0.00 -9.43
C ARG A 126 -14.46 -0.91 -8.53
N ASN A 127 -13.39 -0.41 -7.92
CA ASN A 127 -12.58 -1.16 -6.95
C ASN A 127 -13.38 -1.51 -5.68
N SER A 128 -14.18 -0.56 -5.20
CA SER A 128 -15.02 -0.74 -4.01
C SER A 128 -16.11 -1.78 -4.25
N GLU A 129 -16.73 -1.76 -5.44
CA GLU A 129 -17.73 -2.75 -5.82
C GLU A 129 -17.08 -4.13 -6.04
N PHE A 130 -15.95 -4.18 -6.74
CA PHE A 130 -15.18 -5.39 -6.97
C PHE A 130 -14.85 -6.11 -5.64
N VAL A 131 -14.26 -5.40 -4.66
CA VAL A 131 -13.84 -6.05 -3.41
C VAL A 131 -15.01 -6.62 -2.62
N ARG A 132 -16.16 -5.91 -2.62
CA ARG A 132 -17.38 -6.37 -1.97
C ARG A 132 -17.92 -7.64 -2.65
N ARG A 133 -18.00 -7.65 -3.99
CA ARG A 133 -18.44 -8.83 -4.74
C ARG A 133 -17.50 -10.01 -4.55
N TYR A 134 -16.19 -9.79 -4.65
CA TYR A 134 -15.19 -10.84 -4.50
C TYR A 134 -15.27 -11.49 -3.11
N LEU A 135 -15.30 -10.69 -2.04
CA LEU A 135 -15.40 -11.21 -0.67
C LEU A 135 -16.73 -11.94 -0.41
N ALA A 136 -17.84 -11.48 -1.01
CA ALA A 136 -19.12 -12.15 -0.94
C ALA A 136 -19.11 -13.53 -1.63
N LEU A 137 -18.53 -13.63 -2.83
CA LEU A 137 -18.34 -14.89 -3.55
C LEU A 137 -17.47 -15.87 -2.75
N GLU A 138 -16.41 -15.34 -2.11
CA GLU A 138 -15.50 -16.09 -1.26
C GLU A 138 -16.06 -16.43 0.13
N LYS A 139 -17.28 -15.98 0.44
CA LYS A 139 -17.95 -16.16 1.75
C LYS A 139 -17.12 -15.62 2.92
N ILE A 140 -16.28 -14.61 2.69
CA ILE A 140 -15.50 -13.92 3.72
C ILE A 140 -16.29 -12.69 4.17
N ARG A 141 -16.68 -12.66 5.46
CA ARG A 141 -17.47 -11.54 5.98
C ARG A 141 -16.64 -10.28 6.11
N ILE A 142 -17.18 -9.16 5.60
CA ILE A 142 -16.66 -7.82 5.84
C ILE A 142 -17.15 -7.36 7.21
N VAL A 143 -16.24 -7.17 8.16
CA VAL A 143 -16.57 -6.71 9.53
C VAL A 143 -16.40 -5.20 9.72
N ALA A 144 -15.70 -4.53 8.80
CA ALA A 144 -15.58 -3.08 8.76
C ALA A 144 -15.17 -2.62 7.35
N GLU A 145 -15.69 -1.47 6.92
CA GLU A 145 -15.25 -0.82 5.67
C GLU A 145 -15.23 0.71 5.77
N ASP A 146 -14.27 1.34 5.09
CA ASP A 146 -14.27 2.79 4.77
C ASP A 146 -13.81 2.94 3.31
N LEU A 147 -14.77 2.74 2.41
CA LEU A 147 -14.62 2.80 0.96
C LEU A 147 -15.19 4.11 0.42
N GLN A 148 -14.76 4.52 -0.78
CA GLN A 148 -15.29 5.69 -1.50
C GLN A 148 -15.12 7.06 -0.79
N GLY A 149 -15.55 8.14 -1.45
CA GLY A 149 -15.43 9.51 -0.95
C GLY A 149 -14.20 10.25 -1.48
N SER A 150 -13.99 11.50 -1.05
CA SER A 150 -13.10 12.46 -1.72
C SER A 150 -11.68 12.56 -1.14
N HIS A 151 -11.34 11.76 -0.13
CA HIS A 151 -10.08 11.90 0.61
C HIS A 151 -9.23 10.64 0.51
N PRO A 152 -7.91 10.75 0.26
CA PRO A 152 -6.97 9.67 0.49
C PRO A 152 -6.94 9.30 1.96
N ARG A 153 -6.52 8.07 2.25
CA ARG A 153 -6.50 7.54 3.61
C ARG A 153 -5.19 6.82 3.89
N LYS A 154 -4.58 7.10 5.03
CA LYS A 154 -3.56 6.23 5.61
C LYS A 154 -4.27 5.16 6.45
N VAL A 155 -3.95 3.89 6.18
CA VAL A 155 -4.48 2.73 6.89
C VAL A 155 -3.33 2.09 7.65
N ALA A 156 -3.56 1.78 8.93
CA ALA A 156 -2.65 1.01 9.77
C ALA A 156 -3.43 -0.17 10.36
N PHE A 157 -3.03 -1.39 10.00
CA PHE A 157 -3.66 -2.63 10.40
C PHE A 157 -2.75 -3.42 11.33
N MET A 158 -3.31 -3.90 12.44
CA MET A 158 -2.63 -4.79 13.39
C MET A 158 -3.27 -6.19 13.27
N PRO A 159 -2.67 -7.14 12.52
CA PRO A 159 -3.28 -8.43 12.21
C PRO A 159 -3.65 -9.25 13.44
N ARG A 160 -2.76 -9.23 14.45
CA ARG A 160 -2.90 -10.01 15.69
C ARG A 160 -4.15 -9.65 16.48
N THR A 161 -4.46 -8.37 16.64
CA THR A 161 -5.67 -7.90 17.35
C THR A 161 -6.85 -7.69 16.40
N GLY A 162 -6.56 -7.56 15.12
CA GLY A 162 -7.51 -7.12 14.10
C GLY A 162 -7.83 -5.64 14.12
N GLN A 163 -7.19 -4.83 14.94
CA GLN A 163 -7.49 -3.40 14.98
C GLN A 163 -7.01 -2.71 13.70
N VAL A 164 -7.83 -1.77 13.20
CA VAL A 164 -7.45 -0.91 12.08
C VAL A 164 -7.68 0.54 12.48
N MET A 165 -6.69 1.37 12.19
CA MET A 165 -6.81 2.82 12.30
C MET A 165 -6.74 3.45 10.92
N VAL A 166 -7.66 4.38 10.68
CA VAL A 166 -7.77 5.09 9.40
C VAL A 166 -7.62 6.58 9.66
N LYS A 167 -6.72 7.22 8.92
CA LYS A 167 -6.54 8.67 8.92
C LYS A 167 -6.81 9.21 7.53
N LYS A 168 -7.91 9.97 7.38
CA LYS A 168 -8.20 10.73 6.16
C LYS A 168 -7.17 11.84 6.02
N LEU A 169 -6.51 11.88 4.87
CA LEU A 169 -5.49 12.86 4.53
C LEU A 169 -6.17 14.05 3.86
N ARG A 170 -5.80 15.26 4.27
CA ARG A 170 -6.25 16.48 3.60
C ARG A 170 -5.42 16.65 2.34
N LEU A 171 -6.06 16.78 1.18
CA LEU A 171 -5.37 17.37 0.03
C LEU A 171 -5.23 18.86 0.35
N GLN A 172 -4.02 19.30 0.68
CA GLN A 172 -3.68 20.68 0.41
C GLN A 172 -3.61 20.80 -1.11
N GLN A 173 -4.72 21.20 -1.73
CA GLN A 173 -4.62 21.88 -3.01
C GLN A 173 -3.91 23.18 -2.67
N ASP A 174 -2.63 23.30 -3.01
CA ASP A 174 -1.99 24.61 -3.02
C ASP A 174 -2.69 25.39 -4.13
N PRO A 175 -3.57 26.36 -3.83
CA PRO A 175 -4.23 27.14 -4.89
C PRO A 175 -3.17 27.87 -5.73
N SER A 176 -1.99 28.09 -5.13
CA SER A 176 -0.82 28.64 -5.78
C SER A 176 -0.32 27.80 -6.96
N VAL A 177 -0.49 26.48 -6.98
CA VAL A 177 -0.05 25.66 -8.12
C VAL A 177 -1.01 25.80 -9.29
N ALA A 178 -2.32 25.69 -9.04
CA ALA A 178 -3.34 25.82 -10.08
C ALA A 178 -3.35 27.25 -10.68
N GLU A 179 -3.26 28.28 -9.84
CA GLU A 179 -3.15 29.68 -10.29
C GLU A 179 -1.85 29.93 -11.04
N ARG A 180 -0.73 29.31 -10.61
CA ARG A 180 0.56 29.43 -11.31
C ARG A 180 0.54 28.70 -12.64
N GLU A 181 -0.11 27.54 -12.74
CA GLU A 181 -0.34 26.82 -13.99
C GLU A 181 -1.24 27.62 -14.94
N GLN A 182 -2.35 28.20 -14.45
CA GLN A 182 -3.22 29.06 -15.25
C GLN A 182 -2.50 30.33 -15.72
N THR A 183 -1.69 30.95 -14.86
CA THR A 183 -0.89 32.12 -15.21
C THR A 183 0.13 31.76 -16.28
N LEU A 184 0.79 30.60 -16.17
CA LEU A 184 1.70 30.06 -17.18
C LEU A 184 0.99 29.72 -18.51
N MET A 185 -0.24 29.20 -18.46
CA MET A 185 -1.04 28.92 -19.66
C MET A 185 -1.48 30.19 -20.38
N ARG A 186 -1.68 31.28 -19.64
CA ARG A 186 -2.02 32.60 -20.19
C ARG A 186 -0.81 33.39 -20.70
N GLN A 187 0.42 32.91 -20.50
CA GLN A 187 1.62 33.56 -21.03
C GLN A 187 1.75 33.35 -22.54
N THR A 188 2.24 34.39 -23.22
CA THR A 188 2.51 34.34 -24.66
C THR A 188 3.62 33.33 -24.98
N ALA A 189 3.64 32.84 -26.22
CA ALA A 189 4.63 31.88 -26.70
C ALA A 189 6.08 32.38 -26.50
N GLU A 190 6.30 33.69 -26.64
CA GLU A 190 7.59 34.35 -26.45
C GLU A 190 8.05 34.32 -24.99
N ALA A 191 7.18 34.69 -24.05
CA ALA A 191 7.47 34.63 -22.61
C ALA A 191 7.76 33.19 -22.14
N ARG A 192 7.08 32.21 -22.75
CA ARG A 192 7.31 30.78 -22.50
C ARG A 192 8.67 30.33 -23.04
N ALA A 193 9.06 30.78 -24.24
CA ALA A 193 10.35 30.45 -24.86
C ALA A 193 11.53 31.03 -24.09
N GLU A 194 11.44 32.29 -23.65
CA GLU A 194 12.48 32.97 -22.88
C GLU A 194 12.72 32.31 -21.51
N ARG A 195 11.63 31.91 -20.83
CA ARG A 195 11.72 31.18 -19.57
C ARG A 195 12.32 29.77 -19.73
N LEU A 196 11.96 29.04 -20.79
CA LEU A 196 12.56 27.74 -21.11
C LEU A 196 14.06 27.87 -21.39
N ALA A 197 14.47 28.93 -22.08
CA ALA A 197 15.89 29.24 -22.31
C ALA A 197 16.63 29.57 -21.00
N ALA A 198 16.02 30.34 -20.10
CA ALA A 198 16.59 30.64 -18.78
C ALA A 198 16.66 29.41 -17.86
N ALA A 199 15.64 28.54 -17.89
CA ALA A 199 15.63 27.29 -17.15
C ALA A 199 16.72 26.34 -17.67
N ARG A 200 16.86 26.18 -18.99
CA ARG A 200 17.92 25.38 -19.61
C ARG A 200 19.32 25.85 -19.23
N LYS A 201 19.54 27.15 -19.03
CA LYS A 201 20.83 27.71 -18.55
C LYS A 201 21.16 27.34 -17.10
N ARG A 202 20.17 26.94 -16.29
CA ARG A 202 20.33 26.57 -14.87
C ARG A 202 20.28 25.07 -14.61
N VAL A 203 19.97 24.26 -15.62
CA VAL A 203 19.95 22.80 -15.50
C VAL A 203 21.34 22.28 -15.83
N GLU A 204 22.11 21.93 -14.81
CA GLU A 204 23.27 21.06 -14.98
C GLU A 204 22.75 19.64 -15.20
N LEU A 205 22.88 19.15 -16.43
CA LEU A 205 22.70 17.73 -16.74
C LEU A 205 23.85 16.99 -16.07
N PHE A 206 23.57 16.09 -15.13
CA PHE A 206 24.56 15.13 -14.66
C PHE A 206 25.11 14.39 -15.89
N ALA A 207 26.35 14.70 -16.27
CA ALA A 207 26.99 14.07 -17.40
C ALA A 207 27.11 12.58 -17.10
N THR A 208 26.47 11.74 -17.93
CA THR A 208 26.82 10.33 -18.02
C THR A 208 28.31 10.27 -18.34
N PRO A 209 29.16 9.57 -17.55
CA PRO A 209 30.57 9.51 -17.85
C PRO A 209 30.72 8.98 -19.28
N ALA A 210 31.43 9.74 -20.11
CA ALA A 210 31.64 9.41 -21.50
C ALA A 210 32.09 7.96 -21.61
N ALA A 211 31.33 7.18 -22.38
CA ALA A 211 31.67 5.80 -22.68
C ALA A 211 33.12 5.75 -23.17
N ALA A 212 34.02 5.26 -22.31
CA ALA A 212 35.36 4.90 -22.70
C ALA A 212 35.19 3.80 -23.75
N ARG A 213 35.44 4.15 -25.02
CA ARG A 213 35.49 3.17 -26.10
C ARG A 213 36.52 2.13 -25.70
N PRO A 214 36.18 0.84 -25.58
CA PRO A 214 37.19 -0.17 -25.30
C PRO A 214 38.13 -0.23 -26.50
N ARG A 215 39.36 0.23 -26.29
CA ARG A 215 40.46 0.09 -27.25
C ARG A 215 40.89 -1.37 -27.20
N VAL A 216 40.55 -2.12 -28.24
CA VAL A 216 41.07 -3.48 -28.44
C VAL A 216 42.52 -3.34 -28.88
N GLU A 217 43.45 -3.55 -27.95
CA GLU A 217 44.85 -3.80 -28.29
C GLU A 217 45.04 -5.31 -28.42
N LEU A 218 45.17 -5.79 -29.66
CA LEU A 218 45.74 -7.10 -29.93
C LEU A 218 47.26 -6.99 -29.73
N PHE A 219 47.75 -7.54 -28.62
CA PHE A 219 49.12 -8.00 -28.52
C PHE A 219 49.15 -9.39 -27.88
N GLY A 220 49.68 -10.33 -28.65
CA GLY A 220 49.88 -11.70 -28.23
C GLY A 220 51.07 -11.86 -27.28
N ALA A 221 51.14 -13.10 -26.78
CA ALA A 221 52.26 -13.76 -26.11
C ALA A 221 52.55 -13.37 -24.65
N SER A 222 52.06 -14.23 -23.75
CA SER A 222 52.87 -15.17 -22.95
C SER A 222 52.48 -15.21 -21.47
N GLY A 223 52.62 -16.40 -20.88
CA GLY A 223 52.69 -16.57 -19.43
C GLY A 223 51.40 -17.06 -18.79
N GLY A 224 51.36 -18.36 -18.49
CA GLY A 224 50.24 -19.00 -17.83
C GLY A 224 50.18 -18.77 -16.31
N ALA A 225 49.02 -19.06 -15.74
CA ALA A 225 48.84 -19.66 -14.42
C ALA A 225 47.34 -19.91 -14.20
N LYS A 226 46.98 -21.16 -13.87
CA LYS A 226 45.67 -21.48 -13.27
C LYS A 226 45.75 -21.23 -11.76
N PRO A 227 44.64 -20.81 -11.12
CA PRO A 227 44.03 -21.62 -10.05
C PRO A 227 42.47 -21.61 -10.20
N LYS A 228 41.64 -22.65 -10.03
CA LYS A 228 41.39 -23.69 -8.98
C LYS A 228 41.15 -23.03 -7.60
N VAL A 229 39.97 -23.03 -6.94
CA VAL A 229 39.22 -24.11 -6.23
C VAL A 229 38.09 -23.39 -5.44
N GLU A 230 36.81 -23.74 -5.62
CA GLU A 230 35.88 -24.54 -4.78
C GLU A 230 35.04 -23.83 -3.69
N LEU A 231 33.82 -24.38 -3.64
CA LEU A 231 32.66 -24.29 -2.76
C LEU A 231 32.91 -24.85 -1.36
N PHE A 232 32.16 -24.43 -0.33
CA PHE A 232 31.68 -25.16 0.88
C PHE A 232 31.08 -24.10 1.84
N GLY A 233 30.02 -24.26 2.65
CA GLY A 233 29.13 -25.36 3.00
C GLY A 233 28.29 -24.95 4.25
N ALA A 234 27.01 -25.29 4.24
CA ALA A 234 26.10 -25.76 5.31
C ALA A 234 26.08 -25.22 6.78
N ALA A 235 24.84 -24.93 7.22
CA ALA A 235 24.09 -25.48 8.39
C ALA A 235 24.03 -24.81 9.79
N GLY A 236 22.82 -24.91 10.38
CA GLY A 236 22.46 -24.82 11.81
C GLY A 236 21.61 -23.58 12.17
N GLY A 237 20.47 -23.59 12.89
CA GLY A 237 19.73 -24.60 13.64
C GLY A 237 18.99 -23.96 14.85
N ALA A 238 17.65 -24.04 14.87
CA ALA A 238 16.68 -24.19 15.98
C ALA A 238 16.44 -23.16 17.15
N ASN A 239 15.13 -22.87 17.32
CA ASN A 239 14.25 -22.86 18.53
C ASN A 239 14.16 -21.70 19.57
N GLY A 240 13.01 -20.98 19.52
CA GLY A 240 11.93 -20.72 20.55
C GLY A 240 12.23 -20.29 22.01
N PRO A 241 11.23 -19.91 22.86
CA PRO A 241 9.75 -20.02 22.69
C PRO A 241 8.92 -18.77 23.13
N SER A 242 7.60 -19.02 23.32
CA SER A 242 6.36 -18.20 23.38
C SER A 242 6.04 -17.29 24.57
N ASN A 243 5.09 -16.33 24.41
CA ASN A 243 3.88 -16.25 25.28
C ASN A 243 2.69 -15.41 24.74
N SER A 244 1.51 -15.69 25.28
CA SER A 244 0.14 -15.33 24.87
C SER A 244 -0.46 -14.07 25.52
N ALA A 245 -1.51 -13.45 24.92
CA ALA A 245 -2.62 -12.77 25.63
C ALA A 245 -3.68 -12.13 24.70
N GLY A 246 -4.97 -12.43 24.97
CA GLY A 246 -6.10 -11.48 25.08
C GLY A 246 -6.72 -10.84 23.82
N ALA A 247 -7.89 -11.34 23.38
CA ALA A 247 -8.70 -10.75 22.32
C ALA A 247 -9.61 -9.60 22.82
N ALA A 248 -9.39 -8.38 22.31
CA ALA A 248 -10.25 -7.22 22.51
C ALA A 248 -11.18 -6.98 21.30
N LYS A 249 -12.40 -6.49 21.56
CA LYS A 249 -13.45 -6.25 20.55
C LYS A 249 -13.03 -5.13 19.56
N PRO A 250 -13.38 -5.23 18.27
CA PRO A 250 -12.92 -4.27 17.26
C PRO A 250 -13.68 -2.94 17.36
N ARG A 251 -12.94 -1.86 17.61
CA ARG A 251 -13.39 -0.46 17.53
C ARG A 251 -12.62 0.20 16.39
N ILE A 252 -13.29 0.99 15.56
CA ILE A 252 -12.62 1.88 14.60
C ILE A 252 -12.24 3.13 15.38
N GLU A 253 -10.94 3.33 15.61
CA GLU A 253 -10.45 4.53 16.27
C GLU A 253 -9.86 5.49 15.24
N LEU A 254 -10.45 6.68 15.20
CA LEU A 254 -9.99 7.81 14.42
C LEU A 254 -8.80 8.46 15.15
N PHE A 255 -7.70 8.67 14.43
CA PHE A 255 -6.51 9.34 14.96
C PHE A 255 -6.85 10.75 15.50
N GLY A 256 -6.60 10.99 16.80
CA GLY A 256 -6.44 12.35 17.36
C GLY A 256 -7.66 12.99 18.04
N SER A 257 -8.49 12.23 18.77
CA SER A 257 -9.42 12.84 19.74
C SER A 257 -8.88 12.73 21.16
N THR A 258 -8.38 13.83 21.71
CA THR A 258 -8.19 13.98 23.15
C THR A 258 -9.57 14.09 23.83
N PRO A 259 -9.85 13.32 24.89
CA PRO A 259 -11.10 13.50 25.62
C PRO A 259 -11.01 14.77 26.48
N ARG A 260 -11.84 15.76 26.15
CA ARG A 260 -12.08 16.92 27.01
C ARG A 260 -12.87 16.45 28.25
N PRO A 261 -12.45 16.74 29.49
CA PRO A 261 -13.23 16.36 30.65
C PRO A 261 -14.49 17.23 30.70
N THR A 262 -15.67 16.61 30.71
CA THR A 262 -16.92 17.30 31.00
C THR A 262 -17.44 16.77 32.33
N ASN A 263 -17.34 17.62 33.35
CA ASN A 263 -17.97 17.42 34.64
C ASN A 263 -19.49 17.36 34.46
N SER A 264 -20.10 16.32 34.99
CA SER A 264 -21.53 16.21 35.21
C SER A 264 -21.95 17.06 36.42
N THR A 265 -22.75 18.11 36.21
CA THR A 265 -23.72 18.57 37.22
C THR A 265 -24.78 19.49 36.61
N ASN A 266 -26.04 19.10 36.78
CA ASN A 266 -27.28 19.90 36.90
C ASN A 266 -27.77 20.69 35.66
N ALA A 267 -28.90 20.34 35.03
CA ALA A 267 -30.31 20.46 35.44
C ALA A 267 -30.93 21.86 35.22
N ARG A 268 -32.00 21.89 34.38
CA ARG A 268 -33.04 22.94 34.19
C ARG A 268 -32.56 24.23 33.48
N THR A 269 -33.28 24.92 32.59
CA THR A 269 -34.71 25.06 32.25
C THR A 269 -34.86 25.58 30.81
N VAL A 270 -36.02 25.31 30.20
CA VAL A 270 -36.75 26.09 29.16
C VAL A 270 -36.53 27.61 29.23
N GLU A 271 -36.36 28.29 28.08
CA GLU A 271 -37.28 29.29 27.49
C GLU A 271 -36.71 29.92 26.19
N GLU A 272 -37.59 30.55 25.43
CA GLU A 272 -37.52 31.04 24.04
C GLU A 272 -36.61 32.27 23.80
N ALA A 273 -36.05 32.36 22.58
CA ALA A 273 -36.05 33.52 21.64
C ALA A 273 -35.02 33.30 20.51
#